data_AF-A0A524GSF5-F1
#
_entry.id   AF-A0A524GSF5-F1
#
_cell.length_a   1.000
_cell.length_b   1.000
_cell.length_c   1.000
_cell.angle_alpha   90.00
_cell.angle_beta   90.00
_cell.angle_gamma   90.00
#
_symmetry.space_group_name_H-M   'P 1'
#
loop_
_entity.id
_entity.type
_entity.pdbx_description
1 polymer ?
#
loop_
_entity_poly.entity_id
_entity_poly.type
_entity_poly.pdbx_seq_one_letter_code
_entity_poly.pdbx_strand_id
1 'polypeptide(L)' 'MNRETVLDWTDAQVVLKFDEHRNVKYQIYREGAGLFLEMRNSEDEPIHTLELPDGMKLDRSSYEVLLRYVLLDVVAA' A
#
# COMPACT_ATOMS: atom_id res chain seq x y z
N MET A 1 8.12 1.58 -21.02
CA MET A 1 7.77 0.86 -19.77
C MET A 1 6.27 0.90 -19.65
N ASN A 2 5.61 -0.26 -19.61
CA ASN A 2 4.14 -0.35 -19.65
C ASN A 2 3.64 -0.63 -18.23
N ARG A 3 3.08 0.40 -17.58
CA ARG A 3 2.50 0.31 -16.24
C ARG A 3 1.00 0.11 -16.38
N GLU A 4 0.48 -0.96 -15.78
CA GLU A 4 -0.95 -1.26 -15.78
C GLU A 4 -1.51 -1.08 -14.38
N THR A 5 -2.45 -0.14 -14.20
CA THR A 5 -3.11 0.07 -12.91
C THR A 5 -4.13 -1.04 -12.66
N VAL A 6 -3.99 -1.74 -11.54
CA VAL A 6 -4.90 -2.79 -11.07
C VAL A 6 -5.94 -2.20 -10.10
N LEU A 7 -5.48 -1.33 -9.21
CA LEU A 7 -6.31 -0.54 -8.31
C LEU A 7 -5.77 0.88 -8.32
N ASP A 8 -6.63 1.83 -8.70
CA ASP A 8 -6.27 3.24 -8.66
C ASP A 8 -6.16 3.75 -7.22
N TRP A 9 -5.61 4.95 -7.05
CA TRP A 9 -5.41 5.58 -5.75
C TRP A 9 -6.66 5.48 -4.88
N THR A 10 -6.48 4.83 -3.75
CA THR A 10 -7.51 4.57 -2.76
C THR A 10 -7.05 5.13 -1.42
N ASP A 11 -7.89 5.99 -0.83
CA ASP A 11 -7.66 6.48 0.53
C ASP A 11 -7.92 5.37 1.56
N ALA A 12 -7.05 5.29 2.55
CA ALA A 12 -7.18 4.39 3.69
C ALA A 12 -6.75 5.09 4.97
N GLN A 13 -7.49 4.85 6.05
CA GLN A 13 -7.09 5.21 7.39
C GLN A 13 -6.58 3.95 8.09
N VAL A 14 -5.27 3.92 8.37
CA VAL A 14 -4.62 2.76 8.95
C VAL A 14 -4.43 2.97 10.45
N VAL A 15 -5.01 2.10 11.25
CA VAL A 15 -4.83 2.07 12.71
C VAL A 15 -3.46 1.47 13.05
N LEU A 16 -2.62 2.22 13.75
CA LEU A 16 -1.30 1.78 14.20
C LEU A 16 -1.39 1.19 15.63
N LYS A 17 -0.72 1.80 16.60
CA LYS A 17 -0.73 1.46 18.04
C LYS A 17 -1.47 2.55 18.83
N PHE A 18 -2.08 2.19 19.97
CA PHE A 18 -2.68 3.14 20.94
C PHE A 18 -3.63 4.19 20.33
N ASP A 19 -4.55 3.75 19.46
CA ASP A 19 -5.50 4.64 18.74
C ASP A 19 -4.84 5.72 17.85
N GLU A 20 -3.55 5.60 17.53
CA GLU A 20 -2.94 6.40 16.48
C GLU A 20 -3.37 5.90 15.10
N HIS A 21 -3.77 6.83 14.25
CA HIS A 21 -4.21 6.57 12.90
C HIS A 21 -3.34 7.35 11.92
N ARG A 22 -3.03 6.73 10.79
CA ARG A 22 -2.38 7.42 9.67
C ARG A 22 -3.28 7.38 8.45
N ASN A 23 -3.56 8.56 7.91
CA ASN A 23 -4.21 8.67 6.61
C ASN A 23 -3.15 8.47 5.53
N VAL A 24 -3.39 7.50 4.66
CA VAL A 24 -2.54 7.20 3.51
C VAL A 24 -3.40 7.01 2.29
N LYS A 25 -2.79 7.15 1.12
CA LYS A 25 -3.37 6.65 -0.12
C LYS A 25 -2.47 5.59 -0.70
N TYR A 26 -3.07 4.60 -1.34
CA TYR A 26 -2.33 3.52 -1.95
C TYR A 26 -2.90 3.16 -3.33
N GLN A 27 -2.04 2.64 -4.20
CA GLN A 27 -2.44 2.10 -5.49
C GLN A 27 -1.76 0.76 -5.73
N ILE A 28 -2.37 -0.08 -6.56
CA ILE A 28 -1.81 -1.34 -7.00
C ILE A 28 -1.61 -1.30 -8.50
N TYR A 29 -0.42 -1.65 -8.97
CA TYR A 29 -0.10 -1.66 -10.39
C TYR A 29 0.81 -2.82 -10.75
N ARG A 30 0.76 -3.21 -12.02
CA ARG A 30 1.71 -4.14 -12.62
C ARG A 30 2.76 -3.37 -13.41
N GLU A 31 3.99 -3.82 -13.28
CA GLU A 31 5.10 -3.38 -14.11
C GLU A 31 5.93 -4.60 -14.51
N GLY A 32 5.94 -4.91 -15.81
CA GLY A 32 6.50 -6.18 -16.29
C GLY A 32 5.72 -7.38 -15.73
N ALA A 33 6.41 -8.30 -15.06
CA ALA A 33 5.81 -9.44 -14.38
C ALA A 33 5.40 -9.12 -12.92
N GLY A 34 5.95 -8.04 -12.34
CA GLY A 34 5.75 -7.71 -10.93
C GLY A 34 4.41 -7.05 -10.65
N LEU A 35 3.89 -7.28 -9.45
CA LEU A 35 2.73 -6.58 -8.89
C LEU A 35 3.24 -5.71 -7.73
N PHE A 36 2.86 -4.44 -7.71
CA PHE A 36 3.39 -3.48 -6.75
C PHE A 36 2.27 -2.77 -6.01
N LEU A 37 2.46 -2.57 -4.71
CA LEU A 37 1.66 -1.72 -3.86
C LEU A 37 2.48 -0.47 -3.54
N GLU A 38 2.01 0.69 -3.97
CA GLU A 38 2.63 1.99 -3.66
C GLU A 38 1.80 2.72 -2.63
N MET A 39 2.46 3.31 -1.62
CA MET A 39 1.85 4.08 -0.55
C MET A 39 2.37 5.50 -0.53
N ARG A 40 1.47 6.45 -0.28
CA ARG A 40 1.78 7.86 -0.10
C ARG A 40 1.03 8.45 1.09
N ASN A 41 1.57 9.54 1.65
CA ASN A 41 0.91 10.28 2.72
C ASN A 41 -0.16 11.24 2.15
N SER A 42 -0.80 11.99 3.05
CA SER A 42 -1.82 13.01 2.71
C SER A 42 -1.27 14.18 1.89
N GLU A 43 0.04 14.39 1.90
CA GLU A 43 0.73 15.43 1.12
C GLU A 43 1.25 14.89 -0.23
N ASP A 44 0.86 13.66 -0.59
CA ASP A 44 1.29 12.97 -1.80
C ASP A 44 2.78 12.60 -1.84
N GLU A 45 3.46 12.62 -0.69
CA GLU A 45 4.84 12.19 -0.58
C GLU A 45 4.92 10.65 -0.51
N PRO A 46 5.91 10.04 -1.19
CA PRO A 46 6.10 8.60 -1.15
C PRO A 46 6.43 8.12 0.26
N ILE A 47 5.68 7.14 0.76
CA ILE A 47 6.00 6.45 2.00
C ILE A 47 6.82 5.20 1.69
N HIS A 48 6.29 4.31 0.85
CA HIS A 48 6.92 3.03 0.55
C HIS A 48 6.29 2.37 -0.69
N THR A 49 7.06 1.51 -1.37
CA THR A 49 6.58 0.66 -2.46
C THR A 49 6.97 -0.78 -2.17
N LEU A 50 5.99 -1.67 -2.11
CA LEU A 50 6.16 -3.09 -1.86
C LEU A 50 5.92 -3.88 -3.15
N GLU A 51 6.84 -4.77 -3.50
CA GLU A 51 6.57 -5.81 -4.51
C GLU A 51 5.77 -6.95 -3.86
N LEU A 52 4.62 -7.26 -4.44
CA LEU A 52 3.71 -8.30 -3.99
C LEU A 52 4.08 -9.64 -4.65
N PRO A 53 4.17 -10.75 -3.89
CA PRO A 53 4.48 -12.06 -4.43
C PRO A 53 3.49 -12.52 -5.51
N ASP A 54 4.00 -13.28 -6.47
CA ASP A 54 3.18 -13.95 -7.47
C ASP A 54 2.17 -14.90 -6.79
N GLY A 55 0.90 -14.81 -7.23
CA GLY A 55 -0.19 -15.61 -6.67
C GLY A 55 -0.96 -14.96 -5.51
N MET A 56 -0.55 -13.80 -5.03
CA MET A 56 -1.32 -13.01 -4.06
C MET A 56 -2.52 -12.33 -4.75
N LYS A 57 -3.58 -13.09 -5.02
CA LYS A 57 -4.89 -12.53 -5.40
C LYS A 57 -5.57 -12.04 -4.12
N LEU A 58 -5.27 -10.80 -3.76
CA LEU A 58 -5.86 -10.17 -2.60
C LEU A 58 -7.19 -9.51 -2.94
N ASP A 59 -8.16 -9.71 -2.07
CA ASP A 59 -9.32 -8.82 -2.01
C ASP A 59 -8.89 -7.45 -1.44
N ARG A 60 -9.75 -6.45 -1.58
CA ARG A 60 -9.45 -5.09 -1.11
C ARG A 60 -9.09 -5.06 0.38
N SER A 61 -9.82 -5.84 1.18
CA SER A 61 -9.63 -6.04 2.62
C SER A 61 -8.21 -6.47 2.98
N SER A 62 -7.63 -7.36 2.16
CA SER A 62 -6.29 -7.88 2.40
C SER A 62 -5.18 -6.85 2.13
N TYR A 63 -5.40 -5.88 1.23
CA TYR A 63 -4.46 -4.77 1.05
C TYR A 63 -4.41 -3.88 2.30
N GLU A 64 -5.54 -3.59 2.93
CA GLU A 64 -5.57 -2.78 4.16
C GLU A 64 -4.82 -3.44 5.32
N VAL A 65 -4.88 -4.77 5.41
CA VAL A 65 -4.09 -5.54 6.37
C VAL A 65 -2.59 -5.42 6.07
N LEU A 66 -2.18 -5.53 4.81
CA LEU A 66 -0.79 -5.34 4.40
C LEU A 66 -0.29 -3.92 4.69
N LEU A 67 -1.09 -2.90 4.39
CA LEU A 67 -0.77 -1.50 4.70
C LEU A 67 -0.43 -1.34 6.18
N ARG A 68 -1.24 -1.95 7.06
CA ARG A 68 -1.00 -1.92 8.51
C ARG A 68 0.32 -2.53 8.90
N TYR A 69 0.65 -3.73 8.40
CA TYR A 69 1.92 -4.38 8.73
C TYR A 69 3.12 -3.58 8.23
N VAL A 70 3.07 -3.08 6.99
CA VAL A 70 4.19 -2.32 6.42
C VAL A 70 4.36 -0.98 7.15
N LEU A 71 3.28 -0.26 7.44
CA LEU A 71 3.36 1.01 8.14
C LEU A 71 3.83 0.86 9.60
N LEU A 72 3.46 -0.24 10.27
CA LEU A 72 3.97 -0.54 11.62
C LEU A 72 5.46 -0.86 11.62
N ASP A 73 5.98 -1.48 10.57
CA ASP A 73 7.38 -1.94 10.49
C ASP A 73 8.32 -0.85 9.93
N VAL A 74 7.89 -0.12 8.90
CA VAL A 74 8.72 0.86 8.17
C VAL A 74 8.74 2.24 8.83
N VAL A 75 7.65 2.65 9.48
CA VAL A 75 7.49 4.03 10.00
C VAL A 75 7.82 4.13 11.49
N ALA A 76 7.81 3.01 12.23
CA ALA A 76 8.09 3.01 13.66
C ALA A 76 9.60 3.06 14.00
N ALA A 77 10.47 3.30 13.02
CA ALA A 77 11.92 3.40 13.16
C ALA A 77 12.41 4.85 13.16
#